data_AF-A0A1B0PJF0-F1
#
_entry.id   AF-A0A1B0PJF0-F1
#
_cell.length_a   1.000
_cell.length_b   1.000
_cell.length_c   1.000
_cell.angle_alpha   90.00
_cell.angle_beta   90.00
_cell.angle_gamma   90.00
#
_symmetry.space_group_name_H-M   'P 1'
#
loop_
_entity.id
_entity.type
_entity.pdbx_description
1 polymer ?
#
loop_
_entity_poly.entity_id
_entity_poly.type
_entity_poly.pdbx_seq_one_letter_code
_entity_poly.pdbx_strand_id
1 'polypeptide(L)'
;ADFEDALSPSWEKLIKGQVNLRDAVNGSISFHDKSRNRVYKLNNAETTAKLFVRPRGWHLPESHILIDGEPATASLVDFGLYFFHNFSTFRRTQGSGFGPFFYLPKMEHSREAKIWNSVFERVENKAGIEIGSIRATVLIETLPAVFQMDEI
;
A
#
# COMPACT_ATOMS: atom_id res chain seq x y z
N ALA A 1 2.00 -1.14 -7.66
CA ALA A 1 1.03 -2.24 -7.48
C ALA A 1 -0.29 -1.64 -7.04
N ASP A 2 -1.40 -2.15 -7.55
CA ASP A 2 -2.68 -1.46 -7.49
C ASP A 2 -3.76 -2.35 -6.89
N PHE A 3 -4.33 -1.92 -5.76
CA PHE A 3 -5.52 -2.51 -5.17
C PHE A 3 -6.80 -1.74 -5.53
N GLU A 4 -6.67 -0.70 -6.35
CA GLU A 4 -7.71 0.29 -6.61
C GLU A 4 -8.27 0.13 -8.04
N ASP A 5 -8.25 1.17 -8.90
CA ASP A 5 -8.99 1.18 -10.18
C ASP A 5 -8.65 0.01 -11.14
N ALA A 6 -7.43 -0.53 -11.12
CA ALA A 6 -7.05 -1.65 -11.99
C ALA A 6 -7.41 -3.03 -11.42
N LEU A 7 -8.04 -3.09 -10.23
CA LEU A 7 -8.37 -4.33 -9.54
C LEU A 7 -9.88 -4.42 -9.26
N SER A 8 -10.51 -5.50 -9.74
CA SER A 8 -11.82 -5.91 -9.20
C SER A 8 -11.61 -6.48 -7.79
N PRO A 9 -12.14 -5.86 -6.73
CA PRO A 9 -11.71 -6.09 -5.35
C PRO A 9 -12.40 -7.30 -4.71
N SER A 10 -12.28 -8.48 -5.32
CA SER A 10 -12.69 -9.72 -4.65
C SER A 10 -11.72 -10.09 -3.54
N TRP A 11 -12.22 -10.70 -2.46
CA TRP A 11 -11.41 -11.10 -1.30
C TRP A 11 -10.17 -11.90 -1.69
N GLU A 12 -10.34 -12.92 -2.54
CA GLU A 12 -9.23 -13.76 -3.01
C GLU A 12 -8.14 -12.93 -3.70
N LYS A 13 -8.52 -11.99 -4.57
CA LYS A 13 -7.57 -11.15 -5.30
C LYS A 13 -6.83 -10.20 -4.38
N LEU A 14 -7.52 -9.60 -3.41
CA LEU A 14 -6.94 -8.68 -2.43
C LEU A 14 -5.91 -9.41 -1.55
N ILE A 15 -6.31 -10.53 -0.95
CA ILE A 15 -5.42 -11.31 -0.07
C ILE A 15 -4.26 -11.92 -0.84
N LYS A 16 -4.50 -12.48 -2.03
CA LYS A 16 -3.43 -12.98 -2.90
C LYS A 16 -2.49 -11.86 -3.34
N GLY A 17 -3.03 -10.67 -3.60
CA GLY A 17 -2.25 -9.48 -3.88
C GLY A 17 -1.29 -9.15 -2.73
N GLN A 18 -1.76 -9.16 -1.49
CA GLN A 18 -0.91 -8.94 -0.31
C GLN A 18 0.20 -9.99 -0.19
N VAL A 19 -0.11 -11.27 -0.43
CA VAL A 19 0.90 -12.36 -0.48
C VAL A 19 1.92 -12.10 -1.59
N ASN A 20 1.49 -11.75 -2.79
CA ASN A 20 2.37 -11.44 -3.90
C ASN A 20 3.32 -10.27 -3.55
N LEU A 21 2.80 -9.21 -2.92
CA LEU A 21 3.61 -8.06 -2.54
C LEU A 21 4.63 -8.40 -1.46
N ARG A 22 4.24 -9.18 -0.45
CA ARG A 22 5.16 -9.69 0.57
C ARG A 22 6.31 -10.47 -0.06
N ASP A 23 5.99 -11.38 -0.97
CA ASP A 23 6.99 -12.22 -1.63
C ASP A 23 7.86 -11.38 -2.59
N ALA A 24 7.30 -10.33 -3.22
CA ALA A 24 8.06 -9.41 -4.06
C ALA A 24 9.07 -8.59 -3.25
N VAL A 25 8.64 -8.04 -2.11
CA VAL A 25 9.50 -7.28 -1.19
C VAL A 25 10.61 -8.16 -0.59
N ASN A 26 10.33 -9.43 -0.33
CA ASN A 26 11.31 -10.41 0.14
C ASN A 26 12.24 -10.93 -0.97
N GLY A 27 12.01 -10.56 -2.24
CA GLY A 27 12.80 -11.04 -3.37
C GLY A 27 12.50 -12.49 -3.78
N SER A 28 11.43 -13.08 -3.26
CA SER A 28 11.09 -14.50 -3.45
C SER A 28 9.93 -14.76 -4.40
N ILE A 29 9.24 -13.72 -4.88
CA ILE A 29 8.12 -13.89 -5.82
C ILE A 29 8.57 -14.60 -7.09
N SER A 30 7.76 -15.57 -7.52
CA SER A 30 7.95 -16.25 -8.80
C SER A 30 6.62 -16.65 -9.40
N PHE A 31 6.59 -16.80 -10.72
CA PHE A 31 5.41 -17.27 -11.44
C PHE A 31 5.83 -18.35 -12.45
N HIS A 32 5.19 -19.51 -12.38
CA HIS A 32 5.38 -20.59 -13.34
C HIS A 32 4.21 -20.62 -14.32
N ASP A 33 4.45 -20.17 -15.54
CA ASP A 33 3.56 -20.39 -16.67
C ASP A 33 3.71 -21.83 -17.16
N LYS A 34 2.83 -22.71 -16.66
CA LYS A 34 2.81 -24.13 -17.03
C LYS A 34 2.53 -24.35 -18.51
N SER A 35 1.77 -23.46 -19.16
CA SER A 35 1.41 -23.61 -20.57
C SER A 35 2.61 -23.42 -21.49
N ARG A 36 3.52 -22.51 -21.12
CA ARG A 36 4.76 -22.23 -21.85
C ARG A 36 5.99 -22.91 -21.24
N ASN A 37 5.82 -23.62 -20.12
CA ASN A 37 6.88 -24.17 -19.28
C ASN A 37 7.97 -23.12 -18.96
N ARG A 38 7.55 -21.90 -18.58
CA ARG A 38 8.45 -20.78 -18.28
C ARG A 38 8.29 -20.32 -16.84
N VAL A 39 9.41 -20.08 -16.17
CA VAL A 39 9.47 -19.54 -14.81
C VAL A 39 9.95 -18.10 -14.84
N TYR A 40 9.16 -17.20 -14.27
CA TYR A 40 9.44 -15.79 -14.11
C TYR A 40 9.85 -15.53 -12.65
N LYS A 41 10.93 -14.77 -12.47
CA LYS A 41 11.47 -14.33 -11.18
C LYS A 41 11.89 -12.86 -11.29
N LEU A 42 12.12 -12.22 -10.15
CA LEU A 42 12.67 -10.86 -10.14
C LEU A 42 14.09 -10.83 -10.71
N ASN A 43 14.43 -9.70 -11.33
CA ASN A 43 15.80 -9.36 -11.67
C ASN A 43 16.58 -9.01 -10.40
N ASN A 44 17.85 -8.60 -10.54
CA ASN A 44 18.62 -8.12 -9.40
C ASN A 44 17.99 -6.85 -8.78
N ALA A 45 18.38 -6.55 -7.54
CA ALA A 45 17.80 -5.44 -6.78
C ALA A 45 18.13 -4.05 -7.36
N GLU A 46 19.21 -3.93 -8.14
CA GLU A 46 19.64 -2.67 -8.77
C GLU A 46 18.74 -2.27 -9.96
N THR A 47 18.21 -3.26 -10.68
CA THR A 47 17.38 -3.04 -11.88
C THR A 47 15.89 -3.18 -11.61
N THR A 48 15.51 -3.77 -10.47
CA THR A 48 14.11 -3.91 -10.10
C THR A 48 13.54 -2.56 -9.68
N ALA A 49 12.41 -2.17 -10.29
CA ALA A 49 11.73 -0.92 -10.00
C ALA A 49 11.30 -0.84 -8.51
N LYS A 50 11.33 0.38 -7.96
CA LYS A 50 10.84 0.61 -6.59
C LYS A 50 9.34 0.38 -6.51
N LEU A 51 8.91 -0.37 -5.50
CA LEU A 51 7.52 -0.77 -5.32
C LEU A 51 6.74 0.28 -4.53
N PHE A 52 5.74 0.86 -5.18
CA PHE A 52 4.69 1.67 -4.55
C PHE A 52 3.38 0.88 -4.55
N VAL A 53 2.59 1.00 -3.49
CA VAL A 53 1.26 0.39 -3.38
C VAL A 53 0.18 1.46 -3.36
N ARG A 54 -0.81 1.33 -4.24
CA ARG A 54 -2.03 2.14 -4.22
C ARG A 54 -3.14 1.35 -3.51
N PRO A 55 -3.51 1.71 -2.26
CA PRO A 55 -4.66 1.10 -1.59
C PRO A 55 -5.96 1.63 -2.21
N ARG A 56 -7.09 0.97 -1.91
CA ARG A 56 -8.42 1.50 -2.20
C ARG A 56 -8.64 2.88 -1.58
N GLY A 57 -9.48 3.71 -2.20
CA GLY A 57 -9.85 5.04 -1.68
C GLY A 57 -10.78 4.99 -0.45
N TRP A 58 -10.93 6.11 0.24
CA TRP A 58 -11.69 6.22 1.51
C TRP A 58 -13.15 5.77 1.42
N HIS A 59 -13.77 5.87 0.25
CA HIS A 59 -15.18 5.55 0.04
C HIS A 59 -15.47 4.04 -0.08
N LEU A 60 -14.43 3.19 -0.20
CA LEU A 60 -14.61 1.76 -0.39
C LEU A 60 -14.62 1.00 0.96
N PRO A 61 -15.61 0.11 1.19
CA PRO A 61 -15.60 -0.80 2.33
C PRO A 61 -14.84 -2.10 2.01
N GLU A 62 -14.34 -2.76 3.06
CA GLU A 62 -13.94 -4.17 3.03
C GLU A 62 -14.97 -5.00 3.78
N SER A 63 -15.90 -5.61 3.03
CA SER A 63 -17.06 -6.31 3.59
C SER A 63 -16.73 -7.63 4.29
N HIS A 64 -15.53 -8.19 4.09
CA HIS A 64 -15.14 -9.47 4.68
C HIS A 64 -14.50 -9.33 6.07
N ILE A 65 -14.20 -8.09 6.50
CA ILE A 65 -13.65 -7.80 7.83
C ILE A 65 -14.64 -6.88 8.54
N LEU A 66 -15.17 -7.32 9.68
CA LEU A 66 -16.08 -6.52 10.49
C LEU A 66 -15.36 -6.00 11.73
N ILE A 67 -15.55 -4.72 12.03
CA ILE A 67 -15.11 -4.05 13.26
C ILE A 67 -16.38 -3.52 13.92
N ASP A 68 -16.67 -4.01 15.13
CA ASP A 68 -17.89 -3.67 15.87
C ASP A 68 -19.19 -3.90 15.06
N GLY A 69 -19.17 -4.90 14.17
CA GLY A 69 -20.29 -5.28 13.31
C GLY A 69 -20.34 -4.57 11.95
N GLU A 70 -19.53 -3.54 11.73
CA GLU A 70 -19.51 -2.77 10.48
C GLU A 70 -18.32 -3.17 9.58
N PRO A 71 -18.48 -3.14 8.24
CA PRO A 71 -17.38 -3.33 7.30
C PRO A 71 -16.19 -2.40 7.60
N ALA A 72 -14.99 -2.96 7.62
CA ALA A 72 -13.78 -2.18 7.80
C ALA A 72 -13.56 -1.20 6.62
N THR A 73 -12.84 -0.12 6.87
CA THR A 73 -12.42 0.80 5.81
C THR A 73 -11.35 0.14 4.94
N ALA A 74 -11.64 -0.04 3.64
CA ALA A 74 -10.78 -0.79 2.72
C ALA A 74 -9.36 -0.22 2.62
N SER A 75 -9.24 1.11 2.56
CA SER A 75 -7.97 1.82 2.49
C SER A 75 -7.02 1.43 3.64
N LEU A 76 -7.57 1.31 4.85
CA LEU A 76 -6.83 0.93 6.06
C LEU A 76 -6.46 -0.56 6.08
N VAL A 77 -7.30 -1.43 5.51
CA VAL A 77 -6.97 -2.86 5.36
C VAL A 77 -5.81 -3.03 4.38
N ASP A 78 -5.89 -2.42 3.21
CA ASP A 78 -4.87 -2.54 2.16
C ASP A 78 -3.53 -1.97 2.64
N PHE A 79 -3.56 -0.76 3.21
CA PHE A 79 -2.41 -0.09 3.80
C PHE A 79 -1.84 -0.92 4.96
N GLY A 80 -2.68 -1.31 5.91
CA GLY A 80 -2.28 -1.96 7.15
C GLY A 80 -1.60 -3.31 6.90
N LEU A 81 -2.18 -4.16 6.04
CA LEU A 81 -1.59 -5.44 5.69
C LEU A 81 -0.25 -5.27 4.97
N TYR A 82 -0.18 -4.36 3.99
CA TYR A 82 1.08 -4.12 3.28
C TYR A 82 2.14 -3.54 4.20
N PHE A 83 1.81 -2.57 5.04
CA PHE A 83 2.73 -2.01 6.02
C PHE A 83 3.25 -3.10 6.97
N PHE A 84 2.33 -3.79 7.64
CA PHE A 84 2.63 -4.77 8.68
C PHE A 84 3.56 -5.88 8.19
N HIS A 85 3.32 -6.41 6.99
CA HIS A 85 4.11 -7.51 6.47
C HIS A 85 5.47 -7.12 5.89
N ASN A 86 5.68 -5.83 5.57
CA ASN A 86 6.81 -5.41 4.75
C ASN A 86 7.76 -4.41 5.43
N PHE A 87 7.32 -3.64 6.42
CA PHE A 87 8.12 -2.55 6.99
C PHE A 87 9.50 -3.01 7.48
N SER A 88 9.60 -4.18 8.12
CA SER A 88 10.87 -4.71 8.63
C SER A 88 11.85 -5.07 7.50
N THR A 89 11.35 -5.63 6.39
CA THR A 89 12.17 -5.92 5.21
C THR A 89 12.63 -4.63 4.52
N PHE A 90 11.76 -3.61 4.41
CA PHE A 90 12.17 -2.29 3.91
C PHE A 90 13.34 -1.72 4.72
N ARG A 91 13.26 -1.77 6.05
CA ARG A 91 14.34 -1.30 6.92
C ARG A 91 15.63 -2.08 6.74
N ARG A 92 15.54 -3.41 6.66
CA ARG A 92 16.70 -4.29 6.47
C ARG A 92 17.41 -4.04 5.14
N THR A 93 16.67 -3.71 4.10
CA THR A 93 17.18 -3.63 2.72
C THR A 93 17.49 -2.21 2.24
N GLN A 94 16.86 -1.18 2.83
CA GLN A 94 17.01 0.21 2.41
C GLN A 94 17.55 1.13 3.52
N GLY A 95 17.49 0.70 4.79
CA GLY A 95 18.01 1.44 5.94
C GLY A 95 16.93 1.81 6.97
N SER A 96 17.36 2.20 8.16
CA SER A 96 16.49 2.47 9.32
C SER A 96 15.55 3.67 9.15
N GLY A 97 15.72 4.51 8.14
CA GLY A 97 14.79 5.61 7.83
C GLY A 97 13.74 5.25 6.78
N PHE A 98 13.64 3.98 6.37
CA PHE A 98 12.75 3.56 5.29
C PHE A 98 11.60 2.68 5.80
N GLY A 99 10.39 3.04 5.37
CA GLY A 99 9.19 2.22 5.40
C GLY A 99 8.63 2.03 3.98
N PRO A 100 7.48 1.34 3.86
CA PRO A 100 6.85 1.10 2.56
C PRO A 100 6.33 2.39 1.90
N PHE A 101 6.29 2.38 0.56
CA PHE A 101 5.85 3.53 -0.24
C PHE A 101 4.42 3.37 -0.76
N PHE A 102 3.67 4.47 -0.80
CA PHE A 102 2.25 4.48 -1.16
C PHE A 102 1.89 5.49 -2.24
N TYR A 103 0.86 5.19 -3.02
CA TYR A 103 0.11 6.15 -3.83
C TYR A 103 -1.27 6.35 -3.19
N LEU A 104 -1.66 7.59 -2.87
CA LEU A 104 -2.95 7.85 -2.19
C LEU A 104 -3.97 8.39 -3.19
N PRO A 105 -5.05 7.63 -3.49
CA PRO A 105 -6.00 8.00 -4.52
C PRO A 105 -7.17 8.85 -4.01
N LYS A 106 -7.77 9.60 -4.93
CA LYS A 106 -9.14 10.16 -4.85
C LYS A 106 -9.45 11.00 -3.61
N MET A 107 -8.46 11.64 -3.00
CA MET A 107 -8.72 12.60 -1.93
C MET A 107 -9.41 13.84 -2.49
N GLU A 108 -10.36 14.41 -1.75
CA GLU A 108 -11.06 15.64 -2.13
C GLU A 108 -10.67 16.83 -1.24
N HIS A 109 -10.22 16.60 -0.01
CA HIS A 109 -9.86 17.67 0.93
C HIS A 109 -8.52 17.42 1.62
N SER A 110 -7.75 18.47 1.89
CA SER A 110 -6.54 18.44 2.75
C SER A 110 -6.77 17.78 4.12
N ARG A 111 -8.00 17.80 4.65
CA ARG A 111 -8.35 17.08 5.88
C ARG A 111 -8.20 15.57 5.74
N GLU A 112 -8.41 15.01 4.55
CA GLU A 112 -8.17 13.59 4.27
C GLU A 112 -6.68 13.26 4.23
N ALA A 113 -5.84 14.17 3.72
CA ALA A 113 -4.39 14.06 3.79
C ALA A 113 -3.92 14.07 5.26
N LYS A 114 -4.51 14.94 6.09
CA LYS A 114 -4.28 14.94 7.54
C LYS A 114 -4.68 13.61 8.21
N ILE A 115 -5.80 12.99 7.80
CA ILE A 115 -6.20 11.66 8.29
C ILE A 115 -5.12 10.62 7.93
N TRP A 116 -4.64 10.59 6.68
CA TRP A 116 -3.54 9.71 6.29
C TRP A 116 -2.27 9.94 7.11
N ASN A 117 -1.87 11.20 7.32
CA ASN A 117 -0.71 11.52 8.15
C ASN A 117 -0.88 11.00 9.59
N SER A 118 -2.07 11.17 10.19
CA SER A 118 -2.37 10.61 11.51
C SER A 118 -2.33 9.08 11.54
N VAL A 119 -2.75 8.41 10.47
CA VAL A 119 -2.63 6.94 10.33
C VAL A 119 -1.16 6.54 10.27
N PHE A 120 -0.34 7.23 9.48
CA PHE A 120 1.09 6.94 9.34
C PHE A 120 1.83 7.12 10.66
N GLU A 121 1.70 8.29 11.30
CA GLU A 121 2.32 8.56 12.60
C GLU A 121 1.90 7.50 13.64
N ARG A 122 0.61 7.11 13.65
CA ARG A 122 0.12 6.11 14.59
C ARG A 122 0.76 4.74 14.37
N VAL A 123 0.88 4.28 13.12
CA VAL A 123 1.49 2.96 12.86
C VAL A 123 3.01 2.99 13.01
N GLU A 124 3.68 4.10 12.69
CA GLU A 124 5.12 4.28 12.88
C GLU A 124 5.48 4.23 14.36
N ASN A 125 4.74 5.00 15.19
CA ASN A 125 4.87 4.96 16.64
C ASN A 125 4.60 3.56 17.19
N LYS A 126 3.54 2.88 16.71
CA LYS A 126 3.20 1.53 17.15
C LYS A 126 4.27 0.49 16.76
N ALA A 127 4.90 0.65 15.61
CA ALA A 127 5.98 -0.20 15.12
C ALA A 127 7.35 0.15 15.74
N GLY A 128 7.45 1.26 16.48
CA GLY A 128 8.70 1.74 17.06
C GLY A 128 9.71 2.18 16.00
N ILE A 129 9.22 2.75 14.90
CA ILE A 129 10.06 3.26 13.80
C ILE A 129 10.01 4.78 13.74
N GLU A 130 10.99 5.38 13.08
CA GLU A 130 11.10 6.83 12.93
C GLU A 130 9.89 7.40 12.17
N ILE A 131 9.34 8.50 12.67
CA ILE A 131 8.24 9.21 12.00
C ILE A 131 8.71 9.73 10.63
N GLY A 132 7.91 9.52 9.60
CA GLY A 132 8.29 9.84 8.21
C GLY A 132 9.08 8.73 7.50
N SER A 133 9.15 7.53 8.09
CA SER A 133 9.62 6.32 7.41
C SER A 133 8.71 5.95 6.23
N ILE A 134 7.40 6.08 6.42
CA ILE A 134 6.38 5.89 5.40
C ILE A 134 6.40 7.10 4.46
N ARG A 135 6.40 6.86 3.15
CA ARG A 135 6.31 7.94 2.15
C ARG A 135 5.14 7.70 1.22
N ALA A 136 4.43 8.77 0.91
CA ALA A 136 3.26 8.75 0.05
C ALA A 136 3.41 9.74 -1.11
N THR A 137 2.93 9.36 -2.28
CA THR A 137 2.68 10.25 -3.39
C THR A 137 1.17 10.41 -3.53
N VAL A 138 0.68 11.64 -3.41
CA VAL A 138 -0.75 11.92 -3.54
C VAL A 138 -1.12 12.06 -5.01
N LEU A 139 -2.22 11.42 -5.41
CA LEU A 139 -2.83 11.65 -6.72
C LEU A 139 -3.75 12.87 -6.63
N ILE A 140 -3.37 13.99 -7.25
CA ILE A 140 -4.27 15.13 -7.46
C ILE A 140 -5.16 14.81 -8.65
N GLU A 141 -6.25 14.09 -8.38
CA GLU A 141 -7.14 13.51 -9.39
C GLU A 141 -8.62 13.83 -9.16
N THR A 142 -8.92 14.76 -8.27
CA THR A 142 -10.28 15.25 -8.01
C THR A 142 -10.35 16.77 -8.22
N LEU A 143 -11.51 17.28 -8.63
CA LEU A 143 -11.70 18.72 -8.81
C LEU A 143 -11.48 19.49 -7.49
N PRO A 144 -11.95 19.03 -6.31
CA PRO A 144 -11.67 19.74 -5.06
C PRO A 144 -10.18 19.79 -4.66
N ALA A 145 -9.41 18.72 -4.93
CA ALA A 145 -8.01 18.63 -4.51
C ALA A 145 -7.08 19.62 -5.24
N VAL A 146 -7.38 19.99 -6.50
CA VAL A 146 -6.54 20.95 -7.25
C VAL A 146 -6.51 22.33 -6.59
N PHE A 147 -7.53 22.67 -5.79
CA PHE A 147 -7.59 23.93 -5.05
C PHE A 147 -6.97 23.86 -3.66
N GLN A 148 -6.42 22.70 -3.27
CA GLN A 148 -5.87 22.45 -1.94
C GLN A 148 -4.49 21.76 -2.00
N MET A 149 -3.75 21.91 -3.11
CA MET A 149 -2.50 21.17 -3.35
C MET A 149 -1.38 21.52 -2.37
N ASP A 150 -1.36 22.74 -1.81
CA ASP A 150 -0.36 23.18 -0.84
C ASP A 150 -0.75 22.76 0.59
N GLU A 151 -2.05 22.70 0.88
CA GLU A 151 -2.58 22.22 2.16
C GLU A 151 -2.55 20.69 2.30
N ILE A 152 -2.51 19.95 1.18
CA ILE A 152 -2.35 18.48 1.11
C ILE A 152 -0.88 18.11 1.29
#